data_AF-A0A7C2NVE5-F1
#
_entry.id   AF-A0A7C2NVE5-F1
#
_cell.length_a   1.000
_cell.length_b   1.000
_cell.length_c   1.000
_cell.angle_alpha   90.00
_cell.angle_beta   90.00
_cell.angle_gamma   90.00
#
_symmetry.space_group_name_H-M   'P 1'
#
loop_
_entity.id
_entity.type
_entity.pdbx_description
1 polymer ?
#
loop_
_entity_poly.entity_id
_entity_poly.type
_entity_poly.pdbx_seq_one_letter_code
_entity_poly.pdbx_strand_id
1 'polypeptide(L)'
;MLLCAIVPVTSALGFFTGSKTYVLVAPMMVVLTTVVWTRRIRLRWVALGVVALALLYPTSEFFRAVILADYTLTAADALQDPNATIMRVSQFVSSSRPGEYFAEGLAATGARLDGLGVTSVIVRDTPRVSPFQNGRTLWLFFVAFVPRVFWPSKPTITIGEFITDVYGSGPMIDSDTGPTQIGDYYLNFGTPGVVAGMVLLGILLRLAHEVFLRDERPTASAMLAVVVILYQLTIRFEGGVAAQYASTAFALIPLGLIALVIRILVPTPRTKSPTPVAWQAGEVLQR
;
A
#
# COMPACT_ATOMS: atom_id res chain seq x y z
N MET A 1 -8.10 -6.77 21.38
CA MET A 1 -7.47 -8.07 21.68
C MET A 1 -7.15 -8.88 20.41
N LEU A 2 -8.09 -9.08 19.49
CA LEU A 2 -7.85 -9.77 18.20
C LEU A 2 -6.73 -9.16 17.34
N LEU A 3 -6.66 -7.83 17.22
CA LEU A 3 -5.60 -7.15 16.45
C LEU A 3 -4.20 -7.38 17.03
N CYS A 4 -4.07 -7.49 18.36
CA CYS A 4 -2.78 -7.74 19.01
C CYS A 4 -2.26 -9.16 18.77
N ALA A 5 -3.13 -10.11 18.42
CA ALA A 5 -2.74 -11.48 18.08
C ALA A 5 -2.52 -11.66 16.57
N ILE A 6 -3.34 -11.03 15.73
CA ILE A 6 -3.27 -11.17 14.27
C ILE A 6 -2.05 -10.46 13.68
N VAL A 7 -1.70 -9.27 14.18
CA VAL A 7 -0.60 -8.46 13.61
C VAL A 7 0.75 -9.17 13.76
N PRO A 8 1.14 -9.70 14.94
CA PRO A 8 2.40 -10.44 15.06
C PRO A 8 2.43 -11.71 14.21
N VAL A 9 1.33 -12.47 14.15
CA VAL A 9 1.26 -13.73 13.38
C VAL A 9 1.39 -13.47 11.88
N THR A 10 0.65 -12.51 11.35
CA THR A 10 0.73 -12.14 9.91
C THR A 10 2.10 -11.56 9.55
N SER A 11 2.70 -10.77 10.45
CA SER A 11 4.04 -10.22 10.24
C SER A 11 5.11 -11.31 10.29
N ALA A 12 4.99 -12.29 11.19
CA ALA A 12 5.91 -13.43 11.27
C ALA A 12 5.81 -14.33 10.03
N LEU A 13 4.60 -14.66 9.58
CA LEU A 13 4.39 -15.41 8.34
C LEU A 13 4.97 -14.66 7.12
N GLY A 14 4.75 -13.35 7.05
CA GLY A 14 5.36 -12.50 6.01
C GLY A 14 6.88 -12.57 6.00
N PHE A 15 7.51 -12.60 7.18
CA PHE A 15 8.96 -12.71 7.33
C PHE A 15 9.48 -14.04 6.78
N PHE A 16 8.83 -15.16 7.10
CA PHE A 16 9.22 -16.48 6.59
C PHE A 16 9.02 -16.63 5.08
N THR A 17 8.09 -15.89 4.48
CA THR A 17 7.94 -15.84 3.01
C THR A 17 8.98 -14.95 2.31
N GLY A 18 9.87 -14.27 3.06
CA GLY A 18 10.85 -13.32 2.51
C GLY A 18 10.22 -12.03 1.94
N SER A 19 8.90 -11.87 2.05
CA SER A 19 8.16 -10.74 1.47
C SER A 19 8.07 -9.59 2.47
N LYS A 20 8.93 -8.58 2.26
CA LYS A 20 8.98 -7.32 3.04
C LYS A 20 7.60 -6.64 3.15
N THR A 21 6.76 -6.76 2.12
CA THR A 21 5.43 -6.16 2.06
C THR A 21 4.50 -6.73 3.12
N TYR A 22 4.43 -8.06 3.26
CA TYR A 22 3.49 -8.70 4.20
C TYR A 22 3.85 -8.45 5.66
N VAL A 23 5.14 -8.26 5.97
CA VAL A 23 5.60 -7.88 7.31
C VAL A 23 5.11 -6.49 7.71
N LEU A 24 5.07 -5.55 6.77
CA LEU A 24 4.76 -4.14 7.04
C LEU A 24 3.29 -3.79 6.90
N VAL A 25 2.50 -4.56 6.14
CA VAL A 25 1.07 -4.27 5.90
C VAL A 25 0.30 -4.18 7.22
N ALA A 26 0.39 -5.21 8.06
CA ALA A 26 -0.39 -5.32 9.29
C ALA A 26 -0.14 -4.16 10.28
N PRO A 27 1.11 -3.81 10.65
CA PRO A 27 1.37 -2.66 11.51
C PRO A 27 0.98 -1.33 10.83
N MET A 28 1.18 -1.21 9.51
CA MET A 28 0.80 0.00 8.77
C MET A 28 -0.72 0.24 8.81
N MET A 29 -1.53 -0.80 8.70
CA MET A 29 -2.99 -0.71 8.82
C MET A 29 -3.42 -0.19 10.19
N VAL A 30 -2.77 -0.64 11.26
CA VAL A 30 -3.04 -0.16 12.62
C VAL A 30 -2.67 1.32 12.75
N VAL A 31 -1.48 1.72 12.28
CA VAL A 31 -1.06 3.12 12.31
C VAL A 31 -2.04 4.00 11.53
N LEU A 32 -2.38 3.63 10.29
CA LEU A 32 -3.35 4.35 9.47
C LEU A 32 -4.70 4.49 10.17
N THR A 33 -5.21 3.41 10.77
CA THR A 33 -6.47 3.45 11.52
C THR A 33 -6.39 4.43 12.70
N THR A 34 -5.28 4.43 13.45
CA THR A 34 -5.10 5.39 14.55
C THR A 34 -4.97 6.83 14.07
N VAL A 35 -4.34 7.06 12.91
CA VAL A 35 -4.22 8.39 12.31
C VAL A 35 -5.59 8.89 11.84
N VAL A 36 -6.38 8.07 11.17
CA VAL A 36 -7.73 8.45 10.73
C VAL A 36 -8.66 8.69 11.92
N TRP A 37 -8.57 7.86 12.97
CA TRP A 37 -9.36 8.03 14.19
C TRP A 37 -8.98 9.28 15.00
N THR A 38 -7.69 9.50 15.23
CA THR A 38 -7.22 10.61 16.09
C THR A 38 -6.98 11.91 15.33
N ARG A 39 -7.03 11.88 13.99
CA ARG A 39 -6.71 12.97 13.07
C ARG A 39 -5.37 13.67 13.34
N ARG A 40 -4.44 12.97 14.00
CA ARG A 40 -3.10 13.49 14.35
C ARG A 40 -2.04 12.46 14.01
N ILE A 41 -1.01 12.90 13.30
CA ILE A 41 0.20 12.11 13.09
C ILE A 41 1.09 12.32 14.31
N ARG A 42 1.22 11.30 15.16
CA ARG A 42 2.18 11.35 16.27
C ARG A 42 3.56 10.99 15.74
N LEU A 43 4.54 11.88 15.89
CA LEU A 43 5.90 11.70 15.38
C LEU A 43 6.53 10.36 15.81
N ARG A 44 6.20 9.86 16.99
CA ARG A 44 6.65 8.55 17.48
C ARG A 44 6.30 7.37 16.56
N TRP A 45 5.16 7.40 15.85
CA TRP A 45 4.77 6.33 14.93
C TRP A 45 5.55 6.40 13.62
N VAL A 46 5.85 7.63 13.17
CA VAL A 46 6.74 7.85 12.01
C VAL A 46 8.15 7.39 12.35
N ALA A 47 8.67 7.79 13.51
CA ALA A 47 9.98 7.36 14.00
C ALA A 47 10.06 5.84 14.15
N LEU A 48 9.03 5.20 14.73
CA LEU A 48 8.96 3.75 14.84
C LEU A 48 8.93 3.08 13.46
N GLY A 49 8.18 3.61 12.50
CA GLY A 49 8.11 3.10 11.13
C GLY A 49 9.45 3.20 10.40
N VAL A 50 10.16 4.33 10.55
CA VAL A 50 11.50 4.54 9.99
C VAL A 50 12.51 3.58 10.61
N VAL A 51 12.50 3.43 11.94
CA VAL A 51 13.37 2.46 12.64
C VAL A 51 13.05 1.04 12.20
N ALA A 52 11.77 0.68 12.09
CA ALA A 52 11.37 -0.63 11.61
C ALA A 52 11.84 -0.90 10.18
N LEU A 53 11.71 0.08 9.27
CA LEU A 53 12.23 -0.01 7.90
C LEU A 53 13.76 -0.16 7.86
N ALA A 54 14.47 0.68 8.62
CA ALA A 54 15.93 0.64 8.70
C ALA A 54 16.46 -0.69 9.26
N LEU A 55 15.69 -1.38 10.11
CA LEU A 55 16.04 -2.72 10.61
C LEU A 55 15.58 -3.84 9.67
N LEU A 56 14.37 -3.76 9.12
CA LEU A 56 13.79 -4.80 8.27
C LEU A 56 14.50 -4.92 6.93
N TYR A 57 14.92 -3.78 6.36
CA TYR A 57 15.47 -3.78 5.01
C TYR A 57 16.80 -4.52 4.91
N PRO A 58 17.79 -4.23 5.77
CA PRO A 58 19.05 -4.98 5.83
C PRO A 58 18.82 -6.43 6.21
N THR A 59 17.90 -6.69 7.15
CA THR A 59 17.64 -8.06 7.63
C THR A 59 17.03 -8.92 6.52
N SER A 60 16.16 -8.33 5.69
CA SER A 60 15.59 -9.05 4.56
C SER A 60 16.54 -9.14 3.37
N GLU A 61 17.48 -8.20 3.20
CA GLU A 61 18.57 -8.35 2.23
C GLU A 61 19.55 -9.44 2.65
N PHE A 62 19.87 -9.52 3.94
CA PHE A 62 20.58 -10.63 4.56
C PHE A 62 19.86 -11.96 4.32
N PHE A 63 18.55 -12.02 4.58
CA PHE A 63 17.76 -13.24 4.34
C PHE A 63 17.78 -13.64 2.86
N ARG A 64 17.75 -12.68 1.92
CA ARG A 64 17.91 -12.95 0.49
C ARG A 64 19.30 -13.44 0.11
N ALA A 65 20.34 -12.75 0.57
CA ALA A 65 21.73 -13.02 0.18
C ALA A 65 22.30 -14.30 0.82
N VAL A 66 21.89 -14.62 2.06
CA VAL A 66 22.51 -15.68 2.88
C VAL A 66 21.65 -16.95 2.93
N ILE A 67 20.32 -16.81 2.95
CA ILE A 67 19.39 -17.94 3.12
C ILE A 67 18.77 -18.37 1.79
N LEU A 68 18.35 -17.43 0.93
CA LEU A 68 17.63 -17.74 -0.32
C LEU A 68 18.53 -17.96 -1.56
N ALA A 69 19.85 -17.71 -1.48
CA ALA A 69 20.88 -17.95 -2.51
C ALA A 69 20.35 -17.88 -3.96
N ASP A 70 20.19 -16.66 -4.49
CA ASP A 70 19.69 -16.41 -5.85
C ASP A 70 18.32 -17.05 -6.17
N TYR A 71 17.36 -16.95 -5.25
CA TYR A 71 15.95 -17.36 -5.45
C TYR A 71 15.71 -18.87 -5.63
N THR A 72 16.72 -19.72 -5.41
CA THR A 72 16.60 -21.17 -5.70
C THR A 72 16.17 -22.02 -4.51
N LEU A 73 16.33 -21.53 -3.27
CA LEU A 73 16.00 -22.28 -2.04
C LEU A 73 14.77 -21.71 -1.36
N THR A 74 13.90 -22.58 -0.85
CA THR A 74 12.68 -22.19 -0.13
C THR A 74 12.97 -22.13 1.38
N ALA A 75 12.20 -21.37 2.16
CA ALA A 75 12.31 -21.36 3.64
C ALA A 75 12.21 -22.76 4.28
N ALA A 76 11.63 -23.73 3.57
CA ALA A 76 11.60 -25.14 3.93
C ALA A 76 12.98 -25.82 3.87
N ASP A 77 13.84 -25.46 2.91
CA ASP A 77 15.19 -26.02 2.75
C ASP A 77 16.14 -25.48 3.84
N ALA A 78 15.94 -24.22 4.25
CA ALA A 78 16.65 -23.61 5.38
C ALA A 78 16.33 -24.28 6.74
N LEU A 79 15.13 -24.87 6.87
CA LEU A 79 14.71 -25.64 8.05
C LEU A 79 15.20 -27.09 8.02
N GLN A 80 15.51 -27.64 6.84
CA GLN A 80 16.01 -29.01 6.69
C GLN A 80 17.49 -29.15 7.07
N ASP A 81 18.28 -28.08 6.94
CA ASP A 81 19.70 -28.09 7.33
C ASP A 81 20.07 -26.92 8.28
N PRO A 82 19.70 -27.02 9.58
CA PRO A 82 19.90 -25.96 10.56
C PRO A 82 21.37 -25.58 10.75
N ASN A 83 22.28 -26.55 10.62
CA ASN A 83 23.71 -26.33 10.84
C ASN A 83 24.35 -25.50 9.72
N ALA A 84 23.94 -25.74 8.46
CA ALA A 84 24.38 -24.94 7.33
C ALA A 84 23.91 -23.48 7.45
N THR A 85 22.67 -23.27 7.90
CA THR A 85 22.12 -21.93 8.14
C THR A 85 22.86 -21.21 9.26
N ILE A 86 23.13 -21.88 10.40
CA ILE A 86 23.89 -21.32 11.53
C ILE A 86 25.31 -20.93 11.11
N MET A 87 25.98 -21.73 10.28
CA MET A 87 27.34 -21.45 9.82
C MET A 87 27.40 -20.26 8.85
N ARG A 88 26.39 -20.10 7.99
CA ARG A 88 26.28 -18.91 7.12
C ARG A 88 25.97 -17.64 7.91
N VAL A 89 25.09 -17.73 8.91
CA VAL A 89 24.80 -16.62 9.84
C VAL A 89 26.06 -16.26 10.62
N SER A 90 26.83 -17.23 11.14
CA SER A 90 28.04 -16.95 11.92
C SER A 90 29.17 -16.36 11.07
N GLN A 91 29.36 -16.82 9.83
CA GLN A 91 30.30 -16.21 8.88
C GLN A 91 29.91 -14.78 8.50
N PHE A 92 28.62 -14.49 8.38
CA PHE A 92 28.14 -13.13 8.09
C PHE A 92 28.27 -12.21 9.32
N VAL A 93 27.88 -12.66 10.51
CA VAL A 93 27.97 -11.87 11.76
C VAL A 93 29.42 -11.60 12.14
N SER A 94 30.34 -12.54 11.86
CA SER A 94 31.76 -12.34 12.11
C SER A 94 32.46 -11.44 11.10
N SER A 95 31.92 -11.31 9.88
CA SER A 95 32.44 -10.42 8.84
C SER A 95 31.77 -9.04 8.81
N SER A 96 30.54 -8.92 9.30
CA SER A 96 29.75 -7.69 9.27
C SER A 96 30.07 -6.78 10.45
N ARG A 97 30.69 -5.63 10.19
CA ARG A 97 30.81 -4.57 11.18
C ARG A 97 29.44 -3.92 11.41
N PRO A 98 28.94 -3.82 12.66
CA PRO A 98 27.62 -3.25 12.94
C PRO A 98 27.40 -1.84 12.35
N GLY A 99 28.46 -1.03 12.25
CA GLY A 99 28.40 0.30 11.64
C GLY A 99 28.23 0.28 10.11
N GLU A 100 28.85 -0.66 9.41
CA GLU A 100 28.70 -0.83 7.96
C GLU A 100 27.29 -1.33 7.62
N TYR A 101 26.76 -2.27 8.40
CA TYR A 101 25.37 -2.74 8.26
C TYR A 101 24.33 -1.63 8.45
N PHE A 102 24.53 -0.75 9.45
CA PHE A 102 23.65 0.39 9.66
C PHE A 102 23.74 1.42 8.53
N ALA A 103 24.95 1.70 8.04
CA ALA A 103 25.18 2.59 6.90
C ALA A 103 24.56 2.05 5.60
N GLU A 104 24.72 0.75 5.32
CA GLU A 104 24.06 0.07 4.20
C GLU A 104 22.54 0.10 4.34
N GLY A 105 22.00 -0.10 5.55
CA GLY A 105 20.56 0.00 5.77
C GLY A 105 19.98 1.39 5.55
N LEU A 106 20.71 2.43 5.96
CA LEU A 106 20.35 3.81 5.66
C LEU A 106 20.45 4.10 4.16
N ALA A 107 21.52 3.65 3.49
CA ALA A 107 21.71 3.82 2.05
C ALA A 107 20.62 3.10 1.25
N ALA A 108 20.27 1.88 1.63
CA ALA A 108 19.21 1.08 1.01
C ALA A 108 17.81 1.66 1.27
N THR A 109 17.59 2.23 2.46
CA THR A 109 16.36 3.00 2.75
C THR A 109 16.30 4.27 1.89
N GLY A 110 17.43 4.96 1.70
CA GLY A 110 17.55 6.11 0.81
C GLY A 110 17.26 5.75 -0.65
N ALA A 111 17.83 4.64 -1.15
CA ALA A 111 17.56 4.10 -2.49
C ALA A 111 16.09 3.69 -2.67
N ARG A 112 15.41 3.26 -1.60
CA ARG A 112 13.96 2.98 -1.62
C ARG A 112 13.10 4.25 -1.71
N LEU A 113 13.55 5.35 -1.13
CA LEU A 113 12.89 6.65 -1.29
C LEU A 113 13.12 7.25 -2.69
N ASP A 114 14.02 6.67 -3.47
CA ASP A 114 14.31 7.04 -4.86
C ASP A 114 13.27 6.50 -5.88
N GLY A 115 11.98 6.49 -5.52
CA GLY A 115 10.89 6.33 -6.50
C GLY A 115 10.89 7.43 -7.58
N LEU A 116 11.66 8.50 -7.35
CA LEU A 116 12.04 9.49 -8.34
C LEU A 116 12.92 8.91 -9.44
N GLY A 117 13.76 7.91 -9.18
CA GLY A 117 14.65 7.27 -10.15
C GLY A 117 13.90 6.77 -11.37
N VAL A 118 12.95 5.84 -11.20
CA VAL A 118 12.14 5.27 -12.30
C VAL A 118 11.35 6.35 -13.03
N THR A 119 10.68 7.23 -12.28
CA THR A 119 9.89 8.33 -12.85
C THR A 119 10.76 9.28 -13.66
N SER A 120 11.97 9.58 -13.20
CA SER A 120 12.92 10.46 -13.89
C SER A 120 13.42 9.85 -15.19
N VAL A 121 13.67 8.54 -15.21
CA VAL A 121 14.06 7.82 -16.42
C VAL A 121 12.92 7.85 -17.44
N ILE A 122 11.67 7.59 -17.02
CA ILE A 122 10.49 7.71 -17.88
C ILE A 122 10.37 9.14 -18.43
N VAL A 123 10.47 10.16 -17.58
CA VAL A 123 10.36 11.57 -18.02
C VAL A 123 11.46 11.97 -18.99
N ARG A 124 12.70 11.52 -18.74
CA ARG A 124 13.87 11.81 -19.58
C ARG A 124 13.79 11.12 -20.93
N ASP A 125 13.32 9.88 -20.95
CA ASP A 125 13.43 9.00 -22.11
C ASP A 125 12.12 8.89 -22.91
N THR A 126 10.96 9.30 -22.38
CA THR A 126 9.72 9.48 -23.15
C THR A 126 9.66 10.90 -23.75
N PRO A 127 9.42 11.07 -25.07
CA PRO A 127 9.00 10.06 -26.06
C PRO A 127 10.14 9.43 -26.88
N ARG A 128 11.41 9.66 -26.51
CA ARG A 128 12.59 9.27 -27.28
C ARG A 128 12.76 7.75 -27.45
N VAL A 129 12.57 6.98 -26.37
CA VAL A 129 12.74 5.51 -26.33
C VAL A 129 11.41 4.79 -26.56
N SER A 130 10.30 5.40 -26.15
CA SER A 130 8.96 4.89 -26.39
C SER A 130 7.99 6.06 -26.57
N PRO A 131 7.10 6.02 -27.58
CA PRO A 131 6.08 7.03 -27.74
C PRO A 131 5.10 7.04 -26.56
N PHE A 132 4.39 8.15 -26.40
CA PHE A 132 3.32 8.25 -25.41
C PHE A 132 2.30 7.13 -25.61
N GLN A 133 1.91 6.49 -24.51
CA GLN A 133 1.03 5.32 -24.53
C GLN A 133 -0.45 5.69 -24.74
N ASN A 134 -0.80 6.97 -24.64
CA ASN A 134 -2.13 7.52 -24.98
C ASN A 134 -3.30 6.76 -24.33
N GLY A 135 -3.14 6.32 -23.08
CA GLY A 135 -4.14 5.60 -22.31
C GLY A 135 -4.03 4.07 -22.37
N ARG A 136 -3.10 3.50 -23.13
CA ARG A 136 -2.94 2.04 -23.27
C ARG A 136 -2.71 1.35 -21.93
N THR A 137 -1.85 1.90 -21.06
CA THR A 137 -1.61 1.30 -19.74
C THR A 137 -2.79 1.53 -18.80
N LEU A 138 -3.48 2.67 -18.91
CA LEU A 138 -4.68 2.98 -18.12
C LEU A 138 -5.88 2.10 -18.47
N TRP A 139 -6.01 1.72 -19.75
CA TRP A 139 -7.08 0.83 -20.23
C TRP A 139 -7.06 -0.54 -19.54
N LEU A 140 -5.88 -0.98 -19.08
CA LEU A 140 -5.74 -2.24 -18.32
C LEU A 140 -6.59 -2.26 -17.04
N PHE A 141 -7.01 -1.10 -16.52
CA PHE A 141 -7.96 -1.00 -15.41
C PHE A 141 -9.27 -1.72 -15.74
N PHE A 142 -9.87 -1.44 -16.90
CA PHE A 142 -11.13 -2.06 -17.32
C PHE A 142 -10.94 -3.54 -17.63
N VAL A 143 -9.81 -3.87 -18.25
CA VAL A 143 -9.43 -5.26 -18.54
C VAL A 143 -9.33 -6.09 -17.26
N ALA A 144 -8.90 -5.49 -16.13
CA ALA A 144 -8.77 -6.17 -14.84
C ALA A 144 -10.09 -6.80 -14.36
N PHE A 145 -11.24 -6.19 -14.64
CA PHE A 145 -12.56 -6.65 -14.20
C PHE A 145 -13.09 -7.87 -14.95
N VAL A 146 -12.54 -8.20 -16.12
CA VAL A 146 -12.94 -9.37 -16.89
C VAL A 146 -12.23 -10.62 -16.36
N PRO A 147 -12.92 -11.62 -15.80
CA PRO A 147 -12.30 -12.86 -15.36
C PRO A 147 -11.68 -13.64 -16.53
N ARG A 148 -10.53 -14.29 -16.30
CA ARG A 148 -9.84 -15.10 -17.33
C ARG A 148 -10.67 -16.28 -17.86
N VAL A 149 -11.69 -16.71 -17.12
CA VAL A 149 -12.64 -17.75 -17.56
C VAL A 149 -13.40 -17.31 -18.81
N PHE A 150 -13.80 -16.04 -18.88
CA PHE A 150 -14.53 -15.49 -20.02
C PHE A 150 -13.60 -14.95 -21.12
N TRP A 151 -12.34 -14.66 -20.79
CA TRP A 151 -11.33 -14.22 -21.76
C TRP A 151 -9.96 -14.86 -21.48
N PRO A 152 -9.73 -16.08 -22.00
CA PRO A 152 -8.47 -16.81 -21.76
C PRO A 152 -7.24 -16.08 -22.32
N SER A 153 -7.39 -15.42 -23.48
CA SER A 153 -6.34 -14.62 -24.14
C SER A 153 -6.19 -13.20 -23.56
N LYS A 154 -6.74 -12.93 -22.37
CA LYS A 154 -6.63 -11.64 -21.69
C LYS A 154 -5.15 -11.25 -21.50
N PRO A 155 -4.75 -10.04 -21.91
CA PRO A 155 -3.39 -9.57 -21.72
C PRO A 155 -3.06 -9.51 -20.23
N THR A 156 -1.85 -9.93 -19.87
CA THR A 156 -1.37 -9.82 -18.49
C THR A 156 -1.07 -8.35 -18.18
N ILE A 157 -1.41 -7.91 -16.98
CA ILE A 157 -1.16 -6.54 -16.52
C ILE A 157 0.30 -6.46 -16.04
N THR A 158 1.26 -6.50 -16.97
CA THR A 158 2.71 -6.43 -16.70
C THR A 158 3.28 -5.08 -17.12
N ILE A 159 2.80 -4.01 -16.49
CA ILE A 159 3.35 -2.67 -16.74
C ILE A 159 4.79 -2.60 -16.24
N GLY A 160 5.12 -3.24 -15.12
CA GLY A 160 6.50 -3.24 -14.59
C GLY A 160 7.50 -3.91 -15.53
N GLU A 161 7.17 -5.09 -16.05
CA GLU A 161 7.95 -5.77 -17.11
C GLU A 161 8.18 -4.86 -18.31
N PHE A 162 7.13 -4.21 -18.83
CA PHE A 162 7.28 -3.23 -19.92
C PHE A 162 8.23 -2.08 -19.54
N ILE A 163 8.16 -1.58 -18.31
CA ILE A 163 9.07 -0.53 -17.85
C ILE A 163 10.50 -1.05 -17.77
N THR A 164 10.72 -2.24 -17.22
CA THR A 164 12.04 -2.86 -17.16
C THR A 164 12.60 -3.15 -18.55
N ASP A 165 11.82 -3.67 -19.49
CA ASP A 165 12.30 -3.99 -20.84
C ASP A 165 12.65 -2.74 -21.65
N VAL A 166 11.85 -1.68 -21.52
CA VAL A 166 11.98 -0.46 -22.34
C VAL A 166 12.92 0.57 -21.71
N TYR A 167 12.94 0.66 -20.38
CA TYR A 167 13.70 1.68 -19.64
C TYR A 167 14.82 1.09 -18.76
N GLY A 168 14.92 -0.24 -18.64
CA GLY A 168 15.85 -0.95 -17.74
C GLY A 168 17.33 -0.88 -18.06
N SER A 169 17.76 -0.02 -19.00
CA SER A 169 19.19 0.15 -19.32
C SER A 169 19.94 1.05 -18.32
N GLY A 170 19.29 1.52 -17.25
CA GLY A 170 19.90 2.37 -16.22
C GLY A 170 20.24 1.59 -14.93
N PRO A 171 21.26 2.00 -14.16
CA PRO A 171 21.74 1.29 -12.96
C PRO A 171 20.74 1.20 -11.79
N MET A 172 19.49 1.64 -11.97
CA MET A 172 18.47 1.72 -10.93
C MET A 172 17.21 0.89 -11.21
N ILE A 173 17.04 0.33 -12.41
CA ILE A 173 15.82 -0.40 -12.79
C ILE A 173 16.18 -1.87 -13.00
N ASP A 174 16.30 -2.60 -11.89
CA ASP A 174 16.46 -4.05 -11.88
C ASP A 174 15.19 -4.72 -11.37
N SER A 175 14.64 -5.66 -12.15
CA SER A 175 13.38 -6.41 -11.95
C SER A 175 12.09 -5.60 -12.09
N ASP A 176 10.94 -6.30 -12.19
CA ASP A 176 9.55 -5.86 -12.47
C ASP A 176 9.10 -4.63 -11.64
N THR A 177 9.62 -3.46 -12.00
CA THR A 177 9.50 -2.23 -11.22
C THR A 177 8.39 -1.38 -11.82
N GLY A 178 7.36 -1.10 -11.03
CA GLY A 178 6.24 -0.28 -11.48
C GLY A 178 6.67 1.15 -11.84
N PRO A 179 6.00 1.79 -12.82
CA PRO A 179 6.32 3.15 -13.27
C PRO A 179 6.07 4.24 -12.22
N THR A 180 5.53 3.90 -11.05
CA THR A 180 4.80 4.81 -10.14
C THR A 180 3.54 5.40 -10.79
N GLN A 181 2.63 5.96 -9.98
CA GLN A 181 1.45 6.64 -10.53
C GLN A 181 1.84 7.87 -11.37
N ILE A 182 2.83 8.65 -10.93
CA ILE A 182 3.30 9.84 -11.66
C ILE A 182 3.91 9.43 -13.00
N GLY A 183 4.81 8.44 -12.98
CA GLY A 183 5.46 7.96 -14.21
C GLY A 183 4.45 7.36 -15.19
N ASP A 184 3.43 6.63 -14.72
CA ASP A 184 2.38 6.10 -15.59
C ASP A 184 1.54 7.22 -16.23
N TYR A 185 1.14 8.25 -15.47
CA TYR A 185 0.44 9.40 -16.04
C TYR A 185 1.28 10.15 -17.08
N TYR A 186 2.57 10.35 -16.80
CA TYR A 186 3.50 10.97 -17.75
C TYR A 186 3.68 10.11 -19.01
N LEU A 187 3.85 8.79 -18.84
CA LEU A 187 4.01 7.86 -19.94
C LEU A 187 2.81 7.87 -20.91
N ASN A 188 1.61 8.17 -20.42
CA ASN A 188 0.42 8.25 -21.26
C ASN A 188 0.21 9.60 -21.95
N PHE A 189 0.37 10.71 -21.22
CA PHE A 189 -0.02 12.04 -21.72
C PHE A 189 0.96 13.17 -21.35
N GLY A 190 2.19 12.84 -20.93
CA GLY A 190 3.20 13.80 -20.49
C GLY A 190 2.79 14.58 -19.24
N THR A 191 3.36 15.77 -19.07
CA THR A 191 3.08 16.65 -17.92
C THR A 191 1.59 16.97 -17.72
N PRO A 192 0.79 17.25 -18.78
CA PRO A 192 -0.66 17.42 -18.62
C PRO A 192 -1.35 16.20 -18.00
N GLY A 193 -0.92 14.99 -18.39
CA GLY A 193 -1.40 13.74 -17.80
C GLY A 193 -1.15 13.66 -16.30
N VAL A 194 0.06 14.04 -15.86
CA VAL A 194 0.42 14.05 -14.44
C VAL A 194 -0.47 15.01 -13.66
N VAL A 195 -0.64 16.24 -14.14
CA VAL A 195 -1.48 17.24 -13.47
C VAL A 195 -2.92 16.75 -13.38
N ALA A 196 -3.49 16.28 -14.49
CA ALA A 196 -4.85 15.76 -14.53
C ALA A 196 -5.03 14.53 -13.62
N GLY A 197 -4.09 13.59 -13.65
CA GLY A 197 -4.10 12.38 -12.83
C GLY A 197 -4.01 12.66 -11.33
N MET A 198 -3.15 13.60 -10.92
CA MET A 198 -3.02 14.00 -9.52
C MET A 198 -4.26 14.76 -9.02
N VAL A 199 -4.85 15.63 -9.85
CA VAL A 199 -6.12 16.28 -9.53
C VAL A 199 -7.23 15.24 -9.37
N LEU A 200 -7.32 14.27 -10.28
CA LEU A 200 -8.31 13.19 -10.21
C LEU A 200 -8.13 12.34 -8.95
N LEU A 201 -6.90 12.00 -8.59
CA LEU A 201 -6.60 11.32 -7.33
C LEU A 201 -7.06 12.13 -6.12
N GLY A 202 -6.78 13.45 -6.10
CA GLY A 202 -7.24 14.34 -5.04
C GLY A 202 -8.76 14.39 -4.91
N ILE A 203 -9.48 14.46 -6.04
CA ILE A 203 -10.94 14.39 -6.09
C ILE A 203 -11.43 13.05 -5.54
N LEU A 204 -10.82 11.92 -5.95
CA LEU A 204 -11.18 10.59 -5.48
C LEU A 204 -11.00 10.44 -3.97
N LEU A 205 -9.89 10.94 -3.42
CA LEU A 205 -9.63 10.94 -1.98
C LEU A 205 -10.62 11.82 -1.23
N ARG A 206 -10.98 12.99 -1.77
CA ARG A 206 -12.02 13.85 -1.20
C ARG A 206 -13.39 13.17 -1.19
N LEU A 207 -13.78 12.55 -2.30
CA LEU A 207 -15.03 11.80 -2.39
C LEU A 207 -15.05 10.65 -1.38
N ALA A 208 -13.96 9.88 -1.27
CA ALA A 208 -13.84 8.84 -0.26
C ALA A 208 -14.01 9.40 1.16
N HIS A 209 -13.40 10.56 1.45
CA HIS A 209 -13.58 11.22 2.74
C HIS A 209 -15.03 11.64 3.00
N GLU A 210 -15.68 12.29 2.03
CA GLU A 210 -17.06 12.77 2.17
C GLU A 210 -18.08 11.62 2.22
N VAL A 211 -17.81 10.49 1.59
CA VAL A 211 -18.70 9.31 1.61
C VAL A 211 -18.54 8.49 2.88
N PHE A 212 -17.31 8.26 3.33
CA PHE A 212 -17.03 7.31 4.43
C PHE A 212 -16.79 7.96 5.80
N LEU A 213 -16.36 9.23 5.85
CA LEU A 213 -15.96 9.89 7.10
C LEU A 213 -16.76 11.16 7.43
N ARG A 214 -17.85 11.43 6.70
CA ARG A 214 -18.72 12.58 6.97
C ARG A 214 -19.50 12.44 8.28
N ASP A 215 -19.86 11.22 8.65
CA ASP A 215 -20.58 10.96 9.91
C ASP A 215 -19.64 11.05 11.12
N GLU A 216 -20.12 11.60 12.23
CA GLU A 216 -19.34 11.72 13.47
C GLU A 216 -18.92 10.37 14.07
N ARG A 217 -19.64 9.30 13.71
CA ARG A 217 -19.36 7.92 14.14
C ARG A 217 -19.36 7.00 12.91
N PRO A 218 -18.28 7.03 12.11
CA PRO A 218 -18.21 6.20 10.91
C PRO A 218 -18.24 4.72 11.31
N THR A 219 -19.00 3.92 10.55
CA THR A 219 -19.06 2.47 10.73
C THR A 219 -17.67 1.85 10.56
N ALA A 220 -17.40 0.73 11.23
CA ALA A 220 -16.13 0.00 11.09
C ALA A 220 -15.78 -0.34 9.63
N SER A 221 -16.77 -0.65 8.79
CA SER A 221 -16.60 -0.89 7.35
C SER A 221 -16.17 0.37 6.59
N ALA A 222 -16.72 1.53 6.93
CA ALA A 222 -16.35 2.81 6.34
C ALA A 222 -14.92 3.21 6.73
N MET A 223 -14.54 2.98 7.99
CA MET A 223 -13.17 3.21 8.46
C MET A 223 -12.17 2.31 7.73
N LEU A 224 -12.49 1.02 7.59
CA LEU A 224 -11.65 0.06 6.88
C LEU A 224 -11.51 0.41 5.40
N ALA A 225 -12.59 0.83 4.74
CA ALA A 225 -12.56 1.28 3.35
C ALA A 225 -11.57 2.45 3.15
N VAL A 226 -11.59 3.45 4.03
CA VAL A 226 -10.67 4.60 3.95
C VAL A 226 -9.23 4.18 4.19
N VAL A 227 -8.98 3.32 5.17
CA VAL A 227 -7.63 2.82 5.46
C VAL A 227 -7.07 2.03 4.27
N VAL A 228 -7.90 1.22 3.60
CA VAL A 228 -7.53 0.50 2.38
C VAL A 228 -7.22 1.49 1.24
N ILE A 229 -8.06 2.51 1.05
CA ILE A 229 -7.85 3.55 0.03
C ILE A 229 -6.53 4.28 0.28
N LEU A 230 -6.25 4.69 1.51
CA LEU A 230 -4.99 5.35 1.87
C LEU A 230 -3.81 4.42 1.62
N TYR A 231 -3.85 3.20 2.13
CA TYR A 231 -2.74 2.26 1.91
C TYR A 231 -2.47 2.01 0.42
N GLN A 232 -3.52 1.74 -0.36
CA GLN A 232 -3.36 1.38 -1.76
C GLN A 232 -3.02 2.58 -2.64
N LEU A 233 -3.67 3.73 -2.45
CA LEU A 233 -3.49 4.87 -3.36
C LEU A 233 -2.38 5.83 -2.93
N THR A 234 -2.00 5.88 -1.64
CA THR A 234 -0.97 6.81 -1.15
C THR A 234 0.31 6.12 -0.69
N ILE A 235 0.22 4.99 0.03
CA ILE A 235 1.43 4.30 0.51
C ILE A 235 2.04 3.43 -0.60
N ARG A 236 1.22 2.72 -1.36
CA ARG A 236 1.66 1.90 -2.51
C ARG A 236 1.71 2.71 -3.81
N PHE A 237 2.34 3.87 -3.75
CA PHE A 237 2.39 4.83 -4.86
C PHE A 237 3.28 4.37 -6.05
N GLU A 238 4.09 3.34 -5.83
CA GLU A 238 5.06 2.79 -6.80
C GLU A 238 4.42 1.93 -7.90
N GLY A 239 3.16 1.52 -7.75
CA GLY A 239 2.45 0.71 -8.74
C GLY A 239 1.95 1.51 -9.95
N GLY A 240 1.72 0.82 -11.07
CA GLY A 240 0.99 1.37 -12.21
C GLY A 240 -0.47 1.68 -11.86
N VAL A 241 -1.02 2.74 -12.44
CA VAL A 241 -2.34 3.29 -12.10
C VAL A 241 -3.43 2.24 -12.27
N ALA A 242 -3.44 1.53 -13.40
CA ALA A 242 -4.46 0.51 -13.68
C ALA A 242 -4.52 -0.60 -12.62
N ALA A 243 -3.38 -1.19 -12.27
CA ALA A 243 -3.30 -2.26 -11.29
C ALA A 243 -3.67 -1.78 -9.88
N GLN A 244 -3.19 -0.59 -9.49
CA GLN A 244 -3.42 -0.03 -8.16
C GLN A 244 -4.90 0.34 -7.96
N TYR A 245 -5.53 0.95 -8.97
CA TYR A 245 -6.93 1.35 -8.90
C TYR A 245 -7.86 0.15 -9.00
N ALA A 246 -7.55 -0.85 -9.85
CA ALA A 246 -8.33 -2.08 -9.93
C ALA A 246 -8.27 -2.88 -8.62
N SER A 247 -7.08 -3.05 -8.04
CA SER A 247 -6.93 -3.75 -6.75
C SER A 247 -7.66 -3.02 -5.61
N THR A 248 -7.65 -1.68 -5.62
CA THR A 248 -8.44 -0.87 -4.68
C THR A 248 -9.95 -1.13 -4.87
N ALA A 249 -10.45 -1.12 -6.11
CA ALA A 249 -11.84 -1.40 -6.39
C ALA A 249 -12.24 -2.82 -5.94
N PHE A 250 -11.44 -3.84 -6.25
CA PHE A 250 -11.68 -5.21 -5.80
C PHE A 250 -11.67 -5.36 -4.27
N ALA A 251 -10.85 -4.59 -3.56
CA ALA A 251 -10.87 -4.59 -2.09
C ALA A 251 -12.11 -3.89 -1.51
N LEU A 252 -12.64 -2.86 -2.19
CA LEU A 252 -13.80 -2.09 -1.74
C LEU A 252 -15.14 -2.76 -2.04
N ILE A 253 -15.27 -3.52 -3.13
CA ILE A 253 -16.51 -4.23 -3.49
C ILE A 253 -17.04 -5.11 -2.35
N PRO A 254 -16.28 -6.07 -1.77
CA PRO A 254 -16.78 -6.91 -0.70
C PRO A 254 -17.11 -6.11 0.56
N LEU A 255 -16.34 -5.06 0.87
CA LEU A 255 -16.63 -4.16 1.98
C LEU A 255 -17.94 -3.41 1.80
N GLY A 256 -18.21 -2.93 0.59
CA GLY A 256 -19.47 -2.29 0.22
C GLY A 256 -20.66 -3.24 0.31
N LEU A 257 -20.51 -4.48 -0.17
CA LEU A 257 -21.53 -5.53 -0.07
C LEU A 257 -21.83 -5.88 1.39
N ILE A 258 -20.81 -6.06 2.22
CA ILE A 258 -20.98 -6.31 3.66
C ILE A 258 -21.70 -5.13 4.33
N ALA A 259 -21.29 -3.89 4.02
CA ALA A 259 -21.93 -2.71 4.57
C ALA A 259 -23.41 -2.60 4.14
N LEU A 260 -23.74 -2.97 2.90
CA LEU A 260 -25.11 -3.00 2.40
C LEU A 260 -25.93 -4.08 3.13
N VAL A 261 -25.39 -5.29 3.26
CA VAL A 261 -26.05 -6.40 3.97
C VAL A 261 -26.32 -6.03 5.43
N ILE A 262 -25.35 -5.42 6.12
CA ILE A 262 -25.54 -4.92 7.49
C ILE A 262 -26.66 -3.88 7.56
N ARG A 263 -26.71 -2.94 6.60
CA ARG A 263 -27.78 -1.92 6.55
C ARG A 263 -29.17 -2.53 6.33
N ILE A 264 -29.27 -3.63 5.57
CA ILE A 264 -30.53 -4.33 5.31
C ILE A 264 -30.95 -5.17 6.53
N LEU A 265 -30.00 -5.89 7.15
CA LEU A 265 -30.26 -6.80 8.27
C LEU A 265 -30.44 -6.10 9.62
N VAL A 266 -29.85 -4.91 9.79
CA VAL A 266 -29.94 -4.12 11.02
C VAL A 266 -30.72 -2.84 10.70
N PRO A 267 -32.05 -2.82 10.89
CA PRO A 267 -32.83 -1.60 10.78
C PRO A 267 -32.27 -0.57 11.75
N THR A 268 -31.84 0.57 11.22
CA THR A 268 -31.39 1.68 12.06
C THR A 268 -32.57 2.09 12.95
N PRO A 269 -32.43 2.09 14.29
CA PRO A 269 -33.49 2.60 15.15
C PRO A 269 -33.73 4.05 14.73
N ARG A 270 -34.96 4.37 14.30
CA ARG A 270 -35.38 5.76 14.10
C ARG A 270 -35.13 6.47 15.43
N THR A 271 -34.11 7.32 15.48
CA THR A 271 -33.95 8.27 16.58
C THR A 271 -35.24 9.07 16.62
N LYS A 272 -36.05 8.88 17.67
CA LYS A 272 -37.18 9.76 17.93
C LYS A 272 -36.63 11.18 17.87
N SER A 273 -37.21 12.03 17.03
CA SER A 273 -36.96 13.46 17.07
C SER A 273 -37.00 13.91 18.54
N PRO A 274 -36.08 14.77 18.99
CA PRO A 274 -36.19 15.32 20.32
C PRO A 274 -37.58 15.93 20.41
N THR A 275 -38.42 15.37 21.29
CA THR A 275 -39.70 15.98 21.65
C THR A 275 -39.38 17.45 21.94
N PRO A 276 -39.99 18.42 21.23
CA PRO A 276 -39.75 19.81 21.53
C PRO A 276 -40.04 19.98 23.00
N VAL A 277 -39.02 20.39 23.76
CA VAL A 277 -39.16 20.74 25.17
C VAL A 277 -40.19 21.85 25.19
N ALA A 278 -41.42 21.51 25.56
CA ALA A 278 -42.45 22.49 25.82
C ALA A 278 -41.92 23.34 26.98
N TRP A 279 -41.55 24.58 26.68
CA TRP A 279 -41.24 25.57 27.68
C TRP A 279 -42.45 25.70 28.60
N GLN A 280 -42.38 25.10 29.78
CA GLN A 280 -43.30 25.38 30.88
C GLN A 280 -42.97 26.79 31.40
N ALA A 281 -43.40 27.79 30.65
CA ALA A 281 -43.45 29.17 31.10
C ALA A 281 -44.69 29.32 32.00
N GLY A 282 -44.52 29.04 33.29
CA GLY A 282 -45.60 29.28 34.24
C GLY A 282 -45.38 28.65 35.59
N GLU A 283 -44.35 29.06 36.34
CA GLU A 283 -44.31 28.82 37.80
C GLU A 283 -43.23 29.62 38.57
N VAL A 284 -43.01 30.91 38.23
CA VAL A 284 -42.09 31.77 39.03
C VAL A 284 -42.69 33.15 39.37
N LEU A 285 -44.00 33.24 39.59
CA LEU A 285 -44.63 34.49 40.07
C LEU A 285 -45.48 34.35 41.33
N GLN A 286 -45.17 33.38 42.20
CA GLN A 286 -45.63 33.43 43.59
C GLN A 286 -44.57 32.84 44.52
N ARG A 287 -43.69 33.70 45.02
CA ARG A 287 -43.24 33.77 46.43
C ARG A 287 -42.29 34.94 46.63
#